data_AF-A0AAW4BPI4-F1
#
_entry.id   AF-A0AAW4BPI4-F1
#
_cell.length_a   1.000
_cell.length_b   1.000
_cell.length_c   1.000
_cell.angle_alpha   90.00
_cell.angle_beta   90.00
_cell.angle_gamma   90.00
#
_symmetry.space_group_name_H-M   'P 1'
#
loop_
_entity.id
_entity.type
_entity.pdbx_description
1 polymer ?
#
loop_
_entity_poly.entity_id
_entity_poly.type
_entity_poly.pdbx_seq_one_letter_code
_entity_poly.pdbx_strand_id
1 'polypeptide(L)'
;NPITESTSIHQLDYKHFGSTKTDIQRNEIGNICFLFRNAAATMNSEKKLPITQGYLNTLWVNLMAQLERDVHEDEHKLTDGSKVNFVDPTNHRKTFFPLHSLRVSLITCY
;
A
#
# COMPACT_ATOMS: atom_id res chain seq x y z
N ASN A 1 4.01 8.97 -16.13
CA ASN A 1 2.94 7.95 -16.06
C ASN A 1 1.80 8.32 -17.03
N PRO A 2 2.01 8.30 -18.36
CA PRO A 2 0.99 8.73 -19.33
C PRO A 2 -0.23 7.80 -19.32
N ILE A 3 -1.43 8.36 -19.49
CA ILE A 3 -2.69 7.61 -19.56
C ILE A 3 -2.97 7.33 -21.04
N THR A 4 -2.89 6.05 -21.43
CA THR A 4 -3.15 5.62 -22.81
C THR A 4 -4.64 5.57 -23.12
N GLU A 5 -5.45 5.12 -22.15
CA GLU A 5 -6.90 4.99 -22.23
C GLU A 5 -7.51 5.07 -20.82
N SER A 6 -8.79 5.41 -20.74
CA SER A 6 -9.56 5.32 -19.50
C SER A 6 -9.96 3.86 -19.23
N THR A 7 -10.06 3.49 -17.95
CA THR A 7 -10.43 2.14 -17.53
C THR A 7 -11.94 2.07 -17.34
N SER A 8 -12.60 1.13 -18.00
CA SER A 8 -14.04 0.90 -17.76
C SER A 8 -14.26 0.37 -16.36
N ILE A 9 -15.27 0.90 -15.66
CA ILE A 9 -15.68 0.41 -14.34
C ILE A 9 -16.01 -1.09 -14.31
N HIS A 10 -16.45 -1.66 -15.43
CA HIS A 10 -16.74 -3.09 -15.55
C HIS A 10 -15.47 -3.96 -15.56
N GLN A 11 -14.28 -3.36 -15.77
CA GLN A 11 -12.98 -4.03 -15.62
C GLN A 11 -12.50 -4.04 -14.16
N LEU A 12 -13.21 -3.37 -13.25
CA LEU A 12 -12.84 -3.24 -11.85
C LEU A 12 -13.65 -4.20 -10.98
N ASP A 13 -12.91 -5.03 -10.25
CA ASP A 13 -13.46 -5.95 -9.26
C ASP A 13 -13.61 -5.32 -7.85
N TYR A 14 -14.31 -6.00 -6.95
CA TYR A 14 -14.54 -5.64 -5.54
C TYR A 14 -13.28 -5.14 -4.84
N LYS A 15 -12.14 -5.80 -5.07
CA LYS A 15 -10.83 -5.43 -4.47
C LYS A 15 -10.36 -4.01 -4.78
N HIS A 16 -10.84 -3.41 -5.87
CA HIS A 16 -10.49 -2.05 -6.26
C HIS A 16 -11.41 -1.00 -5.63
N PHE A 17 -12.64 -1.37 -5.26
CA PHE A 17 -13.62 -0.47 -4.65
C PHE A 17 -13.74 -0.63 -3.13
N GLY A 18 -13.32 -1.77 -2.59
CA GLY A 18 -13.54 -2.13 -1.19
C GLY A 18 -15.01 -2.33 -0.82
N SER A 19 -15.92 -2.30 -1.80
CA SER A 19 -17.36 -2.48 -1.63
C SER A 19 -17.99 -3.00 -2.93
N THR A 20 -19.12 -3.69 -2.80
CA THR A 20 -19.91 -4.15 -3.95
C THR A 20 -20.70 -2.97 -4.51
N LYS A 21 -20.43 -2.60 -5.77
CA LYS A 21 -21.24 -1.63 -6.51
C LYS A 21 -22.30 -2.36 -7.33
N THR A 22 -23.52 -1.83 -7.36
CA THR A 22 -24.60 -2.37 -8.19
C THR A 22 -24.36 -2.04 -9.67
N ASP A 23 -25.00 -2.78 -10.58
CA ASP A 23 -24.85 -2.53 -12.02
C ASP A 23 -25.34 -1.12 -12.42
N ILE A 24 -26.36 -0.60 -11.73
CA ILE A 24 -26.85 0.77 -11.91
C ILE A 24 -25.73 1.77 -11.58
N GLN A 25 -25.11 1.64 -10.41
CA GLN A 25 -23.99 2.50 -10.00
C GLN A 25 -22.79 2.37 -10.93
N ARG A 26 -22.53 1.18 -11.48
CA ARG A 26 -21.46 0.96 -12.45
C ARG A 26 -21.75 1.74 -13.74
N ASN A 27 -22.95 1.64 -14.27
CA ASN A 27 -23.32 2.32 -15.51
C ASN A 27 -23.30 3.85 -15.38
N GLU A 28 -23.65 4.40 -14.22
CA GLU A 28 -23.58 5.85 -13.98
C GLU A 28 -22.15 6.41 -13.93
N ILE A 29 -21.19 5.64 -13.42
CA ILE A 29 -19.79 6.10 -13.30
C ILE A 29 -19.06 6.03 -14.65
N GLY A 30 -19.31 5.00 -15.45
CA GLY A 30 -18.67 4.83 -16.76
C GLY A 30 -17.16 4.56 -16.70
N ASN A 31 -16.37 5.32 -17.44
CA ASN A 31 -14.92 5.14 -17.54
C ASN A 31 -14.16 6.06 -16.57
N ILE A 32 -13.12 5.52 -15.92
CA ILE A 32 -12.39 6.20 -14.85
C ILE A 32 -10.89 6.25 -15.20
N CYS A 33 -10.25 7.37 -14.85
CA CYS A 33 -8.80 7.53 -14.88
C CYS A 33 -8.25 7.53 -13.45
N PHE A 34 -7.15 6.82 -13.22
CA PHE A 34 -6.53 6.70 -11.89
C PHE A 34 -5.21 7.48 -11.82
N LEU A 35 -5.07 8.30 -10.78
CA LEU A 35 -3.84 9.02 -10.48
C LEU A 35 -2.72 8.04 -10.07
N PHE A 36 -3.05 7.09 -9.18
CA PHE A 36 -2.14 6.07 -8.69
C PHE A 36 -2.53 4.70 -9.25
N ARG A 37 -1.71 4.18 -10.16
CA ARG A 37 -1.86 2.87 -10.79
C ARG A 37 -0.84 1.88 -10.25
N ASN A 38 -1.18 0.59 -10.23
CA ASN A 38 -0.31 -0.44 -9.68
C ASN A 38 0.82 -0.86 -10.66
N ALA A 39 1.78 0.02 -10.92
CA ALA A 39 2.87 -0.25 -11.88
C ALA A 39 3.70 -1.52 -11.55
N ALA A 40 3.75 -1.89 -10.27
CA ALA A 40 4.46 -3.07 -9.77
C ALA A 40 3.62 -4.36 -9.80
N ALA A 41 2.38 -4.32 -10.33
CA ALA A 41 1.56 -5.51 -10.46
C ALA A 41 2.26 -6.57 -11.32
N THR A 42 2.20 -7.83 -10.86
CA THR A 42 2.79 -8.97 -11.58
C THR A 42 2.11 -9.18 -12.93
N MET A 43 0.79 -9.01 -12.98
CA MET A 43 0.00 -9.10 -14.20
C MET A 43 -0.04 -7.76 -14.93
N ASN A 44 0.33 -7.75 -16.22
CA ASN A 44 0.33 -6.53 -17.03
C ASN A 44 -1.05 -5.86 -17.12
N SER A 45 -2.13 -6.64 -17.12
CA SER A 45 -3.51 -6.13 -17.11
C SER A 45 -3.84 -5.34 -15.85
N GLU A 46 -3.22 -5.67 -14.71
CA GLU A 46 -3.44 -4.98 -13.44
C GLU A 46 -2.59 -3.71 -13.31
N LYS A 47 -1.55 -3.55 -14.13
CA LYS A 47 -0.68 -2.36 -14.08
C LYS A 47 -1.40 -1.05 -14.41
N LYS A 48 -2.50 -1.13 -15.17
CA LYS A 48 -3.36 0.01 -15.49
C LYS A 48 -4.47 0.26 -14.45
N LEU A 49 -4.68 -0.70 -13.54
CA LEU A 49 -5.70 -0.64 -12.50
C LEU A 49 -5.19 0.15 -11.28
N PRO A 50 -6.10 0.67 -10.43
CA PRO A 50 -5.68 1.40 -9.25
C PRO A 50 -4.94 0.49 -8.28
N ILE A 51 -4.00 1.07 -7.53
CA ILE A 51 -3.40 0.40 -6.40
C ILE A 51 -4.48 0.11 -5.35
N THR A 52 -4.54 -1.14 -4.86
CA THR A 52 -5.53 -1.56 -3.86
C THR A 52 -4.97 -1.40 -2.45
N GLN A 53 -5.86 -1.31 -1.45
CA GLN A 53 -5.47 -1.25 -0.04
C GLN A 53 -4.62 -2.47 0.37
N GLY A 54 -4.98 -3.66 -0.12
CA GLY A 54 -4.21 -4.87 0.15
C GLY A 54 -2.78 -4.78 -0.40
N TYR A 55 -2.63 -4.27 -1.63
CA TYR A 55 -1.31 -4.10 -2.25
C TYR A 55 -0.47 -3.06 -1.51
N LEU A 56 -1.08 -1.94 -1.11
CA LEU A 56 -0.41 -0.90 -0.34
C LEU A 56 0.04 -1.42 1.04
N ASN A 57 -0.78 -2.22 1.72
CA ASN A 57 -0.42 -2.85 2.99
C ASN A 57 0.76 -3.81 2.83
N THR A 58 0.78 -4.65 1.79
CA THR A 58 1.91 -5.54 1.53
C THR A 58 3.18 -4.76 1.22
N LEU A 59 3.09 -3.72 0.39
CA LEU A 59 4.23 -2.85 0.09
C LEU A 59 4.76 -2.18 1.37
N TRP A 60 3.85 -1.75 2.26
CA TRP A 60 4.20 -1.14 3.54
C TRP A 60 4.95 -2.10 4.46
N VAL A 61 4.44 -3.32 4.62
CA VAL A 61 5.11 -4.38 5.40
C VAL A 61 6.51 -4.65 4.85
N ASN A 62 6.65 -4.78 3.53
CA ASN A 62 7.94 -5.03 2.89
C ASN A 62 8.93 -3.88 3.12
N LEU A 63 8.47 -2.62 3.05
CA LEU A 63 9.30 -1.46 3.35
C LEU A 63 9.75 -1.44 4.82
N MET A 64 8.87 -1.74 5.76
CA MET A 64 9.23 -1.83 7.18
C MET A 64 10.20 -2.97 7.46
N ALA A 65 10.03 -4.12 6.80
CA ALA A 65 10.96 -5.23 6.90
C ALA A 65 12.34 -4.88 6.31
N GLN A 66 12.38 -4.12 5.21
CA GLN A 66 13.65 -3.60 4.67
C GLN A 66 14.33 -2.68 5.67
N LEU A 67 13.59 -1.69 6.19
CA LEU A 67 14.11 -0.72 7.16
C LEU A 67 14.65 -1.41 8.42
N GLU A 68 13.93 -2.42 8.92
CA GLU A 68 14.37 -3.24 10.05
C GLU A 68 15.74 -3.90 9.80
N ARG A 69 15.93 -4.45 8.60
CA ARG A 69 17.22 -5.04 8.21
C ARG A 69 18.32 -4.01 8.13
N ASP A 70 18.08 -2.87 7.48
CA ASP A 70 19.06 -1.80 7.32
C ASP A 70 19.51 -1.26 8.69
N VAL A 71 18.56 -1.03 9.61
CA VAL A 71 18.83 -0.58 11.00
C VAL A 71 19.63 -1.63 11.78
N HIS A 72 19.41 -2.92 11.54
CA HIS A 72 20.21 -3.98 12.15
C HIS A 72 21.63 -4.06 11.60
N GLU A 73 21.81 -3.86 10.30
CA GLU A 73 23.13 -3.84 9.64
C GLU A 73 23.97 -2.65 10.15
N ASP A 74 23.34 -1.51 10.41
CA ASP A 74 23.98 -0.31 10.97
C ASP A 74 24.19 -0.36 12.50
N GLU A 75 23.95 -1.51 13.14
CA GLU A 75 24.07 -1.76 14.59
C GLU A 75 23.26 -0.80 15.50
N HIS A 76 22.25 -0.13 14.96
CA HIS A 76 21.35 0.72 15.73
C HIS A 76 20.50 -0.15 16.68
N LYS A 77 20.64 0.11 17.98
CA LYS A 77 19.94 -0.59 19.06
C LYS A 77 19.12 0.39 19.89
N LEU A 78 18.11 -0.15 20.56
CA LEU A 78 17.37 0.59 21.59
C LEU A 78 18.27 0.87 22.80
N THR A 79 17.84 1.76 23.68
CA THR A 79 18.60 2.16 24.89
C THR A 79 18.90 1.00 25.84
N ASP A 80 18.12 -0.08 25.77
CA ASP A 80 18.29 -1.32 26.52
C ASP A 80 19.20 -2.34 25.80
N GLY A 81 19.73 -2.01 24.62
CA GLY A 81 20.53 -2.89 23.79
C GLY A 81 19.73 -3.85 22.91
N SER A 82 18.40 -3.82 22.98
CA SER A 82 17.52 -4.65 22.16
C SER A 82 17.51 -4.20 20.71
N LYS A 83 17.20 -5.14 19.82
CA LYS A 83 16.97 -4.92 18.40
C LYS A 83 15.68 -4.11 18.19
N VAL A 84 15.74 -3.10 17.30
CA VAL A 84 14.55 -2.36 16.87
C VAL A 84 13.73 -3.26 15.96
N ASN A 85 12.46 -3.51 16.30
CA ASN A 85 11.52 -4.23 15.45
C ASN A 85 10.49 -3.25 14.88
N PHE A 86 10.33 -3.22 13.57
CA PHE A 86 9.30 -2.47 12.85
C PHE A 86 8.14 -3.38 12.43
N VAL A 87 8.43 -4.67 12.19
CA VAL A 87 7.45 -5.71 11.89
C VAL A 87 7.17 -6.52 13.16
N ASP A 88 5.91 -6.94 13.33
CA ASP A 88 5.53 -7.79 14.47
C ASP A 88 6.21 -9.17 14.35
N PRO A 89 7.05 -9.58 15.31
CA PRO A 89 7.76 -10.88 15.26
C PRO A 89 6.80 -12.08 15.28
N THR A 90 5.60 -11.91 15.83
CA THR A 90 4.58 -12.97 15.90
C THR A 90 3.69 -12.97 14.65
N ASN A 91 3.60 -11.84 13.95
CA ASN A 91 2.76 -11.67 12.77
C ASN A 91 3.47 -10.80 11.72
N HIS A 92 4.23 -11.45 10.83
CA HIS A 92 4.97 -10.78 9.77
C HIS A 92 4.12 -9.98 8.77
N ARG A 93 2.78 -10.03 8.84
CA ARG A 93 1.88 -9.20 8.01
C ARG A 93 1.48 -7.89 8.70
N LYS A 94 1.91 -7.68 9.94
CA LYS A 94 1.56 -6.49 10.74
C LYS A 94 2.83 -5.71 11.05
N THR A 95 2.72 -4.39 10.97
CA THR A 95 3.78 -3.47 11.38
C THR A 95 3.39 -2.84 12.71
N PHE A 96 4.38 -2.54 13.57
CA PHE A 96 4.14 -1.75 14.78
C PHE A 96 3.79 -0.30 14.46
N PHE A 97 4.23 0.18 13.29
CA PHE A 97 3.97 1.51 12.78
C PHE A 97 3.06 1.40 11.55
N PRO A 98 1.74 1.62 11.69
CA PRO A 98 0.84 1.56 10.54
C PRO A 98 1.09 2.77 9.62
N LEU A 99 0.84 2.60 8.33
CA LEU A 99 1.07 3.63 7.31
C LEU A 99 0.46 4.99 7.67
N HIS A 100 -0.71 4.99 8.33
CA HIS A 100 -1.39 6.24 8.72
C HIS A 100 -0.68 7.00 9.85
N SER A 101 0.07 6.33 10.71
CA SER A 101 0.75 6.97 11.85
C SER A 101 1.89 7.91 11.42
N LEU A 102 2.57 7.61 10.30
CA LEU A 102 3.66 8.45 9.80
C LEU A 102 3.21 9.84 9.35
N ARG A 103 1.95 9.99 8.93
CA ARG A 103 1.39 11.28 8.53
C ARG A 103 1.31 12.27 9.70
N VAL A 104 1.21 11.77 10.93
CA VAL A 104 1.01 12.61 12.11
C VAL A 104 2.30 12.82 12.89
N SER A 105 3.25 11.87 12.85
CA SER A 105 4.50 11.96 13.62
C SER A 105 5.56 12.90 13.02
N LEU A 106 5.53 13.18 11.71
CA LEU A 106 6.49 14.08 11.05
C LEU A 106 6.14 15.58 11.13
N ILE A 107 5.00 15.94 11.73
CA ILE A 107 4.62 17.36 11.92
C ILE A 107 5.12 17.90 13.27
N THR A 108 5.54 17.06 14.21
CA THR A 108 5.86 17.49 15.59
C THR A 108 7.20 16.98 16.14
N CYS A 109 8.13 16.51 15.31
CA CYS A 109 9.52 16.39 15.74
C CYS A 109 10.24 17.73 15.48
N TYR A 110 10.08 18.66 16.42
CA TYR A 110 10.87 19.88 16.59
C TYR A 110 11.59 19.81 17.93
#